data_AF-A0A1B2DKH8-F1
#
_entry.id   AF-A0A1B2DKH8-F1
#
_cell.length_a   1.000
_cell.length_b   1.000
_cell.length_c   1.000
_cell.angle_alpha   90.00
_cell.angle_beta   90.00
_cell.angle_gamma   90.00
#
_symmetry.space_group_name_H-M   'P 1'
#
loop_
_entity.id
_entity.type
_entity.pdbx_description
1 polymer ?
#
loop_
_entity_poly.entity_id
_entity_poly.type
_entity_poly.pdbx_seq_one_letter_code
_entity_poly.pdbx_strand_id
1 'polypeptide(L)'
;MEEQVVCPWCLTEIVWDEEIGPEKNCPHCENELDGYRTLQFGVDNDRDEDEEEEEPEWEQEDGSGQQAGSDWDEADDGFRRTHRDWIGAQGKVQQIINEQEEAPECSSCREYMLEAGKQTIAAGSFEPTLHPALGQPLLQPPFELKLYVCPSCFHTATQLSGNDREEMLKALASED
;
A
#
# COMPACT_ATOMS: atom_id res chain seq x y z
N MET A 1 7.48 -33.67 24.51
CA MET A 1 7.50 -33.06 23.17
C MET A 1 7.30 -31.60 23.46
N GLU A 2 8.38 -30.83 23.50
CA GLU A 2 8.33 -29.40 23.86
C GLU A 2 7.55 -28.69 22.76
N GLU A 3 6.38 -28.16 23.11
CA GLU A 3 5.53 -27.44 22.19
C GLU A 3 6.14 -26.05 22.01
N GLN A 4 6.86 -25.86 20.91
CA GLN A 4 7.52 -24.59 20.60
C GLN A 4 6.46 -23.54 20.29
N VAL A 5 6.17 -22.67 21.27
CA VAL A 5 5.23 -21.57 21.12
C VAL A 5 5.98 -20.34 20.61
N VAL A 6 5.62 -19.83 19.44
CA VAL A 6 6.22 -18.61 18.87
C VAL A 6 5.26 -17.44 19.05
N CYS A 7 5.76 -16.30 19.54
CA CYS A 7 4.95 -15.10 19.70
C CYS A 7 4.51 -14.54 18.33
N PRO A 8 3.22 -14.29 18.09
CA PRO A 8 2.74 -13.75 16.81
C PRO A 8 3.04 -12.26 16.59
N TRP A 9 3.47 -11.54 17.64
CA TRP A 9 3.78 -10.11 17.57
C TRP A 9 5.26 -9.84 17.26
N CYS A 10 6.18 -10.49 18.00
CA CYS A 10 7.63 -10.28 17.86
C CYS A 10 8.35 -11.44 17.17
N LEU A 11 7.64 -12.52 16.83
CA LEU A 11 8.17 -13.72 16.16
C LEU A 11 9.32 -14.41 16.93
N THR A 12 9.41 -14.15 18.23
CA THR A 12 10.39 -14.78 19.12
C THR A 12 9.80 -16.04 19.72
N GLU A 13 10.60 -17.10 19.78
CA GLU A 13 10.25 -18.33 20.47
C GLU A 13 10.09 -18.07 21.97
N ILE A 14 8.92 -18.43 22.50
CA ILE A 14 8.59 -18.27 23.91
C ILE A 14 9.02 -19.53 24.63
N VAL A 15 9.99 -19.37 25.53
CA VAL A 15 10.36 -20.41 26.49
C VAL A 15 9.62 -20.11 27.78
N TRP A 16 8.68 -20.99 28.14
CA TRP A 16 7.91 -20.86 29.38
C TRP A 16 8.74 -21.27 30.60
N ASP A 17 8.54 -20.56 31.71
CA ASP A 17 9.11 -20.96 32.99
C ASP A 17 8.35 -22.19 33.53
N GLU A 18 9.10 -23.19 33.99
CA GLU A 18 8.55 -24.45 34.53
C GLU A 18 7.74 -24.26 35.82
N GLU A 19 7.95 -23.17 36.58
CA GLU A 19 7.27 -22.88 37.85
C GLU A 19 5.98 -22.05 37.67
N ILE A 20 5.88 -21.27 36.59
CA ILE A 20 4.77 -20.31 36.36
C ILE A 20 3.81 -20.77 35.26
N GLY A 21 4.29 -21.55 34.28
CA GLY A 21 3.49 -22.06 33.17
C GLY A 21 3.19 -21.00 32.07
N PRO A 22 2.29 -21.30 31.13
CA PRO A 22 1.99 -20.38 30.02
C PRO A 22 1.22 -19.14 30.51
N GLU A 23 1.83 -17.97 30.35
CA GLU A 23 1.23 -16.68 30.69
C GLU A 23 0.39 -16.11 29.53
N LYS A 24 -0.53 -15.19 29.85
CA LYS A 24 -1.38 -14.51 28.85
C LYS A 24 -0.60 -13.51 27.99
N ASN A 25 0.55 -13.03 28.46
CA ASN A 25 1.36 -12.02 27.80
C ASN A 25 2.71 -12.61 27.38
N CYS A 26 3.28 -12.06 26.30
CA CYS A 26 4.60 -12.48 25.85
C CYS A 26 5.70 -11.91 26.78
N PRO A 27 6.65 -12.72 27.29
CA PRO A 27 7.73 -12.22 28.15
C PRO A 27 8.76 -11.34 27.41
N HIS A 28 8.73 -11.33 26.07
CA HIS A 28 9.67 -10.55 25.25
C HIS A 28 9.13 -9.17 24.83
N CYS A 29 7.82 -9.05 24.63
CA CYS A 29 7.21 -7.82 24.11
C CYS A 29 5.95 -7.38 24.86
N GLU A 30 5.56 -8.09 25.91
CA GLU A 30 4.45 -7.78 26.84
C GLU A 30 3.05 -7.73 26.20
N ASN A 31 2.92 -7.97 24.89
CA ASN A 31 1.63 -8.08 24.22
C ASN A 31 0.86 -9.33 24.67
N GLU A 32 -0.46 -9.21 24.72
CA GLU A 32 -1.37 -10.34 24.94
C GLU A 32 -1.25 -11.35 23.79
N LEU A 33 -1.11 -12.63 24.13
CA LEU A 33 -1.01 -13.74 23.18
C LEU A 33 -2.38 -14.23 22.69
N ASP A 34 -3.46 -13.82 23.36
CA ASP A 34 -4.83 -14.08 22.95
C ASP A 34 -5.32 -13.03 21.94
N GLY A 35 -6.31 -13.36 21.11
CA GLY A 35 -6.96 -12.40 20.22
C GLY A 35 -6.19 -11.97 18.95
N TYR A 36 -5.03 -12.57 18.66
CA TYR A 36 -4.29 -12.24 17.44
C TYR A 36 -5.13 -12.60 16.18
N ARG A 37 -5.62 -11.56 15.50
CA ARG A 37 -6.49 -11.61 14.29
C ARG A 37 -7.95 -11.99 14.50
N THR A 38 -8.45 -12.00 15.73
CA THR A 38 -9.89 -12.18 16.00
C THR A 38 -10.48 -10.91 16.59
N LEU A 39 -11.35 -10.25 15.83
CA LEU A 39 -12.28 -9.28 16.40
C LEU A 39 -13.35 -10.09 17.14
N GLN A 40 -13.36 -10.03 18.47
CA GLN A 40 -14.43 -10.61 19.28
C GLN A 40 -15.63 -9.66 19.21
N PHE A 41 -16.64 -10.04 18.44
CA PHE A 41 -17.93 -9.35 18.44
C PHE A 41 -18.81 -10.04 19.47
N GLY A 42 -19.26 -9.32 20.50
CA GLY A 42 -20.34 -9.76 21.37
C GLY A 42 -21.62 -9.85 20.56
N VAL A 43 -21.95 -11.05 20.10
CA VAL A 43 -23.28 -11.34 19.56
C VAL A 43 -24.07 -11.88 20.74
N ASP A 44 -24.84 -11.02 21.38
CA ASP A 44 -25.85 -11.44 22.34
C ASP A 44 -26.83 -12.39 21.63
N ASN A 45 -26.73 -13.66 21.99
CA ASN A 45 -27.71 -14.67 21.66
C ASN A 45 -28.47 -14.93 22.95
N ASP A 46 -29.62 -14.26 23.10
CA ASP A 46 -30.52 -14.35 24.24
C ASP A 46 -30.85 -15.80 24.62
N ARG A 47 -30.07 -16.37 25.54
CA ARG A 47 -30.38 -17.60 26.29
C ARG A 47 -29.73 -17.56 27.67
N ASP A 48 -30.51 -17.01 28.59
CA ASP A 48 -30.67 -17.39 30.00
C ASP A 48 -29.47 -17.28 30.95
N GLU A 49 -29.62 -16.28 31.83
CA GLU A 49 -29.38 -16.26 33.28
C GLU A 49 -27.98 -15.88 33.82
N ASP A 50 -28.00 -14.70 34.46
CA ASP A 50 -27.16 -14.21 35.57
C ASP A 50 -25.75 -13.66 35.26
N GLU A 51 -25.64 -12.34 35.11
CA GLU A 51 -24.80 -11.44 35.92
C GLU A 51 -25.00 -9.97 35.47
N GLU A 52 -25.27 -9.07 36.42
CA GLU A 52 -25.56 -7.65 36.23
C GLU A 52 -24.34 -6.88 35.69
N GLU A 53 -24.35 -6.49 34.41
CA GLU A 53 -23.51 -5.40 33.89
C GLU A 53 -24.39 -4.29 33.32
N GLU A 54 -24.12 -3.06 33.75
CA GLU A 54 -24.91 -1.86 33.42
C GLU A 54 -24.94 -1.60 31.91
N GLU A 55 -26.11 -1.77 31.30
CA GLU A 55 -26.35 -1.38 29.91
C GLU A 55 -26.23 0.13 29.75
N PRO A 56 -25.57 0.64 28.70
CA PRO A 56 -25.59 2.06 28.43
C PRO A 56 -26.83 2.38 27.57
N GLU A 57 -27.66 3.33 28.03
CA GLU A 57 -28.86 3.75 27.32
C GLU A 57 -28.52 4.40 25.97
N TRP A 58 -28.85 3.74 24.87
CA TRP A 58 -28.92 4.36 23.55
C TRP A 58 -30.37 4.72 23.26
N GLU A 59 -30.72 6.00 23.44
CA GLU A 59 -32.00 6.54 22.98
C GLU A 59 -32.06 6.45 21.44
N GLN A 60 -32.76 5.43 20.93
CA GLN A 60 -33.22 5.42 19.55
C GLN A 60 -34.44 6.34 19.44
N GLU A 61 -34.23 7.59 19.01
CA GLU A 61 -35.33 8.46 18.60
C GLU A 61 -35.53 8.35 17.09
N ASP A 62 -36.56 7.60 16.72
CA ASP A 62 -37.21 7.58 15.41
C ASP A 62 -38.00 8.88 15.19
N GLY A 63 -37.28 9.98 14.98
CA GLY A 63 -37.86 11.32 14.88
C GLY A 63 -37.68 11.98 13.51
N SER A 64 -38.54 11.69 12.54
CA SER A 64 -38.71 12.56 11.38
C SER A 64 -39.25 13.93 11.83
N GLY A 65 -38.39 14.96 11.91
CA GLY A 65 -38.79 16.30 12.36
C GLY A 65 -37.76 17.36 12.01
N GLN A 66 -38.21 18.41 11.32
CA GLN A 66 -37.38 19.51 10.83
C GLN A 66 -36.81 20.39 11.96
N GLN A 67 -35.50 20.65 11.86
CA GLN A 67 -34.77 21.89 12.15
C GLN A 67 -35.04 22.62 13.50
N ALA A 68 -34.13 22.43 14.45
CA ALA A 68 -33.82 23.40 15.50
C ALA A 68 -32.30 23.35 15.78
N GLY A 69 -31.67 24.52 15.78
CA GLY A 69 -30.23 24.70 15.57
C GLY A 69 -29.29 24.04 16.58
N SER A 70 -28.29 23.36 16.03
CA SER A 70 -27.02 23.08 16.68
C SER A 70 -25.95 23.99 16.05
N ASP A 71 -25.53 24.99 16.82
CA ASP A 71 -24.41 25.91 16.57
C ASP A 71 -23.05 25.16 16.65
N TRP A 72 -22.93 24.06 15.90
CA TRP A 72 -21.75 23.19 15.83
C TRP A 72 -21.27 22.97 14.38
N ASP A 73 -21.89 23.66 13.40
CA ASP A 73 -21.72 23.37 11.95
C ASP A 73 -20.56 24.11 11.26
N GLU A 74 -19.74 24.91 11.95
CA GLU A 74 -18.74 25.77 11.27
C GLU A 74 -17.29 25.30 11.38
N ALA A 75 -17.02 24.10 11.93
CA ALA A 75 -15.65 23.61 12.12
C ALA A 75 -15.32 22.20 11.56
N ASP A 76 -16.28 21.46 11.00
CA ASP A 76 -16.07 20.05 10.58
C ASP A 76 -16.17 19.80 9.06
N ASP A 77 -16.16 20.84 8.25
CA ASP A 77 -16.23 20.70 6.78
C ASP A 77 -14.91 20.20 6.17
N GLY A 78 -13.83 20.11 6.96
CA GLY A 78 -12.51 19.68 6.50
C GLY A 78 -12.43 18.18 6.23
N PHE A 79 -12.79 17.35 7.22
CA PHE A 79 -12.51 15.91 7.19
C PHE A 79 -13.33 15.15 6.12
N ARG A 80 -14.61 15.51 5.96
CA ARG A 80 -15.50 14.90 4.95
C ARG A 80 -15.16 15.30 3.52
N ARG A 81 -14.69 16.53 3.29
CA ARG A 81 -14.26 17.00 1.96
C ARG A 81 -12.93 16.37 1.54
N THR A 82 -11.95 16.32 2.45
CA THR A 82 -10.67 15.63 2.18
C THR A 82 -10.87 14.16 1.84
N HIS A 83 -11.81 13.48 2.50
CA HIS A 83 -12.11 12.08 2.21
C HIS A 83 -12.72 11.89 0.80
N ARG A 84 -13.64 12.77 0.38
CA ARG A 84 -14.27 12.68 -0.96
C ARG A 84 -13.28 12.94 -2.09
N ASP A 85 -12.43 13.96 -1.94
CA ASP A 85 -11.45 14.31 -2.96
C ASP A 85 -10.37 13.22 -3.08
N TRP A 86 -9.99 12.61 -1.95
CA TRP A 86 -9.06 11.47 -1.94
C TRP A 86 -9.65 10.21 -2.57
N ILE A 87 -10.91 9.84 -2.26
CA ILE A 87 -11.60 8.73 -2.92
C ILE A 87 -11.71 8.97 -4.44
N GLY A 88 -12.07 10.20 -4.83
CA GLY A 88 -12.15 10.57 -6.24
C GLY A 88 -10.80 10.48 -6.95
N ALA A 89 -9.72 10.88 -6.27
CA ALA A 89 -8.36 10.73 -6.78
C ALA A 89 -7.98 9.25 -6.92
N GLN A 90 -8.24 8.42 -5.93
CA GLN A 90 -7.95 6.99 -5.95
C GLN A 90 -8.65 6.27 -7.11
N GLY A 91 -9.93 6.58 -7.36
CA GLY A 91 -10.67 6.02 -8.49
C GLY A 91 -10.05 6.38 -9.84
N LYS A 92 -9.60 7.62 -10.01
CA LYS A 92 -8.92 8.08 -11.23
C LYS A 92 -7.55 7.43 -11.40
N VAL A 93 -6.78 7.31 -10.31
CA VAL A 93 -5.49 6.61 -10.30
C VAL A 93 -5.68 5.19 -10.81
N GLN A 94 -6.67 4.46 -10.29
CA GLN A 94 -6.95 3.10 -10.75
C GLN A 94 -7.38 3.03 -12.22
N GLN A 95 -8.21 3.97 -12.67
CA GLN A 95 -8.60 4.05 -14.08
C GLN A 95 -7.38 4.25 -14.98
N ILE A 96 -6.49 5.19 -14.64
CA ILE A 96 -5.27 5.45 -15.41
C ILE A 96 -4.36 4.21 -15.41
N ILE A 97 -4.22 3.50 -14.29
CA ILE A 97 -3.45 2.25 -14.23
C ILE A 97 -4.03 1.20 -15.19
N ASN A 98 -5.35 1.06 -15.24
CA ASN A 98 -6.00 0.07 -16.11
C ASN A 98 -5.90 0.40 -17.61
N GLU A 99 -5.80 1.69 -17.96
CA GLU A 99 -5.70 2.16 -19.35
C GLU A 99 -4.25 2.15 -19.87
N GLN A 100 -3.26 2.18 -18.99
CA GLN A 100 -1.84 2.14 -19.36
C GLN A 100 -1.44 0.77 -19.91
N GLU A 101 -0.57 0.79 -20.93
CA GLU A 101 -0.01 -0.43 -21.53
C GLU A 101 0.97 -1.13 -20.58
N GLU A 102 1.77 -0.35 -19.85
CA GLU A 102 2.77 -0.84 -18.89
C GLU A 102 2.61 -0.07 -17.57
N ALA A 103 2.34 -0.78 -16.47
CA ALA A 103 2.20 -0.20 -15.13
C ALA A 103 3.27 -0.80 -14.19
N PRO A 104 4.47 -0.20 -14.11
CA PRO A 104 5.53 -0.72 -13.26
C PRO A 104 5.25 -0.46 -11.77
N GLU A 105 5.79 -1.32 -10.91
CA GLU A 105 5.75 -1.14 -9.46
C GLU A 105 6.86 -0.19 -8.98
N CYS A 106 6.55 0.65 -8.00
CA CYS A 106 7.50 1.58 -7.41
C CYS A 106 8.55 0.85 -6.58
N SER A 107 9.83 1.17 -6.77
CA SER A 107 10.95 0.64 -5.98
C SER A 107 10.87 0.95 -4.48
N SER A 108 10.20 2.05 -4.11
CA SER A 108 10.14 2.54 -2.73
C SER A 108 8.97 1.97 -1.93
N CYS A 109 7.76 1.92 -2.52
CA CYS A 109 6.54 1.48 -1.83
C CYS A 109 5.79 0.32 -2.50
N ARG A 110 6.27 -0.16 -3.66
CA ARG A 110 5.68 -1.26 -4.44
C ARG A 110 4.26 -1.03 -4.97
N GLU A 111 3.83 0.23 -5.03
CA GLU A 111 2.58 0.58 -5.70
C GLU A 111 2.79 0.79 -7.20
N TYR A 112 1.73 0.55 -7.98
CA TYR A 112 1.75 0.83 -9.41
C TYR A 112 1.93 2.33 -9.70
N MET A 113 2.82 2.63 -10.63
CA MET A 113 3.15 3.98 -11.04
C MET A 113 2.30 4.45 -12.22
N LEU A 114 2.20 5.76 -12.38
CA LEU A 114 1.45 6.42 -13.46
C LEU A 114 2.41 7.01 -14.49
N GLU A 115 2.20 6.71 -15.78
CA GLU A 115 2.89 7.32 -16.90
C GLU A 115 2.55 8.82 -16.94
N ALA A 116 3.52 9.65 -16.60
CA ALA A 116 3.38 11.10 -16.59
C ALA A 116 3.73 11.73 -17.94
N GLY A 117 4.50 11.04 -18.77
CA GLY A 117 4.83 11.52 -20.11
C GLY A 117 6.01 10.80 -20.74
N LYS A 118 6.39 11.30 -21.92
CA LYS A 118 7.45 10.76 -22.77
C LYS A 118 8.48 11.83 -23.07
N GLN A 119 9.75 11.44 -22.98
CA GLN A 119 10.89 12.29 -23.28
C GLN A 119 11.70 11.68 -24.42
N THR A 120 11.75 12.36 -25.55
CA THR A 120 12.62 11.97 -26.67
C THR A 120 14.00 12.58 -26.48
N ILE A 121 15.03 11.74 -26.53
CA ILE A 121 16.43 12.14 -26.45
C ILE A 121 16.97 12.30 -27.87
N ALA A 122 17.38 13.52 -28.23
CA ALA A 122 17.82 13.85 -29.58
C ALA A 122 19.32 13.56 -29.81
N ALA A 123 19.71 13.39 -31.07
CA ALA A 123 21.10 13.26 -31.46
C ALA A 123 21.86 14.55 -31.12
N GLY A 124 22.74 14.48 -30.13
CA GLY A 124 23.54 15.60 -29.61
C GLY A 124 23.31 15.93 -28.13
N SER A 125 22.19 15.51 -27.52
CA SER A 125 21.96 15.66 -26.06
C SER A 125 22.36 14.42 -25.26
N PHE A 126 22.88 13.40 -25.93
CA PHE A 126 23.27 12.12 -25.35
C PHE A 126 24.59 11.66 -25.96
N GLU A 127 25.50 11.23 -25.09
CA GLU A 127 26.80 10.67 -25.47
C GLU A 127 26.77 9.15 -25.25
N PRO A 128 26.63 8.35 -26.32
CA PRO A 128 26.59 6.91 -26.20
C PRO A 128 27.92 6.35 -25.70
N THR A 129 27.87 5.43 -24.73
CA THR A 129 29.07 4.73 -24.26
C THR A 129 29.33 3.51 -25.14
N LEU A 130 30.57 3.39 -25.60
CA LEU A 130 31.06 2.21 -26.32
C LEU A 130 31.50 1.15 -25.31
N HIS A 131 30.91 -0.04 -25.40
CA HIS A 131 31.28 -1.15 -24.55
C HIS A 131 32.24 -2.08 -25.30
N PRO A 132 33.43 -2.39 -24.75
CA PRO A 132 34.42 -3.25 -25.42
C PRO A 132 33.92 -4.64 -25.80
N ALA A 133 32.94 -5.17 -25.03
CA ALA A 133 32.34 -6.48 -25.30
C ALA A 133 31.39 -6.50 -26.51
N LEU A 134 30.89 -5.33 -26.93
CA LEU A 134 29.90 -5.20 -28.00
C LEU A 134 30.46 -4.50 -29.25
N GLY A 135 31.56 -3.74 -29.10
CA GLY A 135 32.11 -2.92 -30.21
C GLY A 135 31.21 -1.76 -30.66
N GLN A 136 29.97 -1.68 -30.16
CA GLN A 136 28.95 -0.70 -30.51
C GLN A 136 28.28 -0.13 -29.25
N PRO A 137 27.62 1.05 -29.34
CA PRO A 137 26.87 1.60 -28.22
C PRO A 137 25.56 0.83 -27.98
N LEU A 138 25.14 0.73 -26.71
CA LEU A 138 23.90 0.05 -26.31
C LEU A 138 22.62 0.77 -26.77
N LEU A 139 22.66 2.11 -26.80
CA LEU A 139 21.56 2.96 -27.21
C LEU A 139 22.10 4.03 -28.15
N GLN A 140 21.43 4.22 -29.28
CA GLN A 140 21.74 5.26 -30.23
C GLN A 140 20.59 6.26 -30.27
N PRO A 141 20.86 7.58 -30.18
CA PRO A 141 19.81 8.56 -30.34
C PRO A 141 19.36 8.64 -31.82
N PRO A 142 18.08 8.92 -32.09
CA PRO A 142 17.06 9.27 -31.11
C PRO A 142 16.35 8.05 -30.49
N PHE A 143 16.09 8.11 -29.17
CA PHE A 143 15.27 7.12 -28.44
C PHE A 143 14.30 7.81 -27.48
N GLU A 144 13.25 7.10 -27.05
CA GLU A 144 12.19 7.59 -26.18
C GLU A 144 12.27 6.97 -24.77
N LEU A 145 12.13 7.81 -23.75
CA LEU A 145 11.97 7.41 -22.36
C LEU A 145 10.55 7.73 -21.89
N LYS A 146 9.90 6.77 -21.22
CA LYS A 146 8.65 6.98 -20.48
C LYS A 146 8.96 7.34 -19.03
N LEU A 147 8.39 8.44 -18.54
CA LEU A 147 8.48 8.87 -17.14
C LEU A 147 7.26 8.37 -16.38
N TYR A 148 7.49 7.72 -15.25
CA TYR A 148 6.47 7.24 -14.34
C TYR A 148 6.58 7.94 -12.98
N VAL A 149 5.44 8.19 -12.34
CA VAL A 149 5.35 8.81 -11.01
C VAL A 149 4.47 7.96 -10.10
N CYS A 150 4.95 7.64 -8.91
CA CYS A 150 4.17 6.93 -7.91
C CYS A 150 3.14 7.87 -7.26
N PRO A 151 1.84 7.52 -7.23
CA PRO A 151 0.82 8.38 -6.64
C PRO A 151 0.90 8.50 -5.11
N SER A 152 1.50 7.53 -4.42
CA SER A 152 1.55 7.53 -2.94
C SER A 152 2.82 8.10 -2.34
N CYS A 153 3.99 7.84 -2.94
CA CYS A 153 5.27 8.35 -2.43
C CYS A 153 5.94 9.39 -3.35
N PHE A 154 5.34 9.70 -4.50
CA PHE A 154 5.84 10.67 -5.49
C PHE A 154 7.24 10.38 -6.03
N HIS A 155 7.73 9.14 -5.86
CA HIS A 155 8.97 8.70 -6.48
C HIS A 155 8.81 8.63 -7.99
N THR A 156 9.84 9.07 -8.72
CA THR A 156 9.85 9.08 -10.18
C THR A 156 10.78 7.98 -10.69
N ALA A 157 10.34 7.26 -11.72
CA ALA A 157 11.15 6.27 -12.41
C ALA A 157 11.06 6.49 -13.92
N THR A 158 12.12 6.20 -14.65
CA THR A 158 12.15 6.29 -16.11
C THR A 158 12.39 4.91 -16.70
N GLN A 159 11.66 4.57 -17.77
CA GLN A 159 11.88 3.36 -18.54
C GLN A 159 12.07 3.67 -20.02
N LEU A 160 12.84 2.85 -20.70
CA LEU A 160 13.02 2.93 -22.14
C LEU A 160 11.73 2.48 -22.86
N SER A 161 11.39 3.13 -23.97
CA SER A 161 10.21 2.76 -24.77
C SER A 161 10.31 1.30 -25.25
N GLY A 162 9.15 0.65 -25.47
CA GLY A 162 9.12 -0.75 -25.91
C GLY A 162 9.94 -1.00 -27.18
N ASN A 163 9.83 -0.11 -28.16
CA ASN A 163 10.56 -0.19 -29.43
C ASN A 163 12.08 -0.08 -29.21
N ASP A 164 12.51 0.89 -28.41
CA ASP A 164 13.94 1.12 -28.15
C ASP A 164 14.54 0.00 -27.29
N ARG A 165 13.75 -0.64 -26.41
CA ARG A 165 14.17 -1.86 -25.68
C ARG A 165 14.48 -3.00 -26.65
N GLU A 166 13.65 -3.20 -27.67
CA GLU A 166 13.91 -4.23 -28.68
C GLU A 166 15.18 -3.96 -29.48
N GLU A 167 15.45 -2.69 -29.82
CA GLU A 167 16.70 -2.31 -30.47
C GLU A 167 17.92 -2.56 -29.58
N MET A 168 17.84 -2.20 -28.31
CA MET A 168 18.88 -2.51 -27.32
C MET A 168 19.12 -4.02 -27.19
N LEU A 169 18.05 -4.83 -27.17
CA LEU A 169 18.19 -6.29 -27.13
C LEU A 169 18.82 -6.87 -28.41
N LYS A 170 18.49 -6.32 -29.59
CA LYS A 170 19.15 -6.70 -30.85
C LYS A 170 20.64 -6.35 -30.83
N ALA A 171 21.01 -5.19 -30.29
CA ALA A 171 22.41 -4.78 -30.15
C ALA A 171 23.18 -5.68 -29.17
N LEU A 172 22.51 -6.24 -28.17
CA LEU A 172 23.09 -7.21 -27.22
C LEU A 172 23.18 -8.63 -27.80
N ALA A 173 22.21 -9.01 -28.64
CA ALA A 173 22.11 -10.35 -29.21
C ALA A 173 22.92 -10.52 -30.51
N SER A 174 23.44 -9.44 -31.10
CA SER A 174 24.36 -9.55 -32.22
C SER A 174 25.67 -10.17 -31.73
N GLU A 175 25.79 -11.48 -31.90
CA GLU A 175 27.07 -12.18 -31.87
C GLU A 175 27.89 -11.73 -33.10
N ASP A 176 29.16 -11.39 -32.89
CA ASP A 176 30.14 -11.19 -33.97
C ASP A 176 30.28 -12.44 -34.87
#